data_AF-A0A9W4TBX1-F1
#
_entry.id   AF-A0A9W4TBX1-F1
#
_cell.length_a   1.000
_cell.length_b   1.000
_cell.length_c   1.000
_cell.angle_alpha   90.00
_cell.angle_beta   90.00
_cell.angle_gamma   90.00
#
_symmetry.space_group_name_H-M   'P 1'
#
loop_
_entity.id
_entity.type
_entity.pdbx_description
1 polymer ?
#
loop_
_entity_poly.entity_id
_entity_poly.type
_entity_poly.pdbx_seq_one_letter_code
_entity_poly.pdbx_strand_id
1 'polypeptide(L)'
;TVTNPFGQFIVTSSQKRVMLPITSLKPPERRINNSICPVFPDHQIVNMLVDDMGGHGRALETLEKALKNKDLDHVNFMDLSNDIRYQLGQTYSHWTQRSKGVKQLLRIILTHQLVYKDQTIFDNYTPEDFTRLGLIKFEPCDVNDVSCASGYLSCPYVWLWIVAHSTNDEILKDWNFNYIQERQHEADLSISPGLQYWQHFESFISRIRILKSKLFAENAWILLKDLHHGANHTFNNAKICNQHLQLETAIQRESTTTKSGKLSKIQCDKGLIDPCGKYC
;
A
#
# COMPACT_ATOMS: atom_id res chain seq x y z
N THR A 1 -10.42 42.09 3.53
CA THR A 1 -9.21 41.53 2.90
C THR A 1 -8.22 41.19 4.00
N VAL A 2 -8.03 39.90 4.28
CA VAL A 2 -6.82 39.35 4.91
C VAL A 2 -6.51 38.09 4.13
N THR A 3 -5.67 38.28 3.12
CA THR A 3 -5.18 37.28 2.17
C THR A 3 -3.87 36.72 2.70
N ASN A 4 -3.95 35.75 3.60
CA ASN A 4 -2.83 34.84 3.87
C ASN A 4 -3.40 33.50 4.32
N PRO A 5 -2.86 32.37 3.82
CA PRO A 5 -3.35 31.05 4.20
C PRO A 5 -3.08 30.87 5.70
N PHE A 6 -4.15 30.55 6.44
CA PHE A 6 -4.17 30.27 7.88
C PHE A 6 -3.02 29.37 8.35
N GLY A 7 -2.44 28.56 7.45
CA GLY A 7 -1.25 27.74 7.68
C GLY A 7 0.02 28.53 8.08
N GLN A 8 0.26 29.74 7.57
CA GLN A 8 1.44 30.54 7.97
C GLN A 8 1.35 31.05 9.41
N PHE A 9 0.13 31.25 9.93
CA PHE A 9 -0.10 31.70 11.31
C PHE A 9 0.10 30.58 12.36
N ILE A 10 -0.01 29.31 11.96
CA ILE A 10 0.02 28.17 12.88
C ILE A 10 1.44 27.57 13.02
N VAL A 11 2.35 27.84 12.08
CA VAL A 11 3.73 27.32 12.12
C VAL A 11 4.51 27.85 13.34
N THR A 12 4.18 29.05 13.84
CA THR A 12 4.86 29.70 14.97
C THR A 12 4.13 29.54 16.32
N SER A 13 3.01 28.81 16.36
CA SER A 13 2.23 28.64 17.59
C SER A 13 2.86 27.58 18.51
N SER A 14 3.13 27.96 19.77
CA SER A 14 3.60 27.08 20.85
C SER A 14 2.51 26.16 21.42
N GLN A 15 1.34 26.10 20.79
CA GLN A 15 0.27 25.19 21.19
C GLN A 15 0.66 23.73 20.97
N LYS A 16 0.52 22.94 22.04
CA LYS A 16 0.69 21.49 22.03
C LYS A 16 -0.29 20.88 21.02
N ARG A 17 0.22 20.48 19.85
CA ARG A 17 -0.57 19.79 18.82
C ARG A 17 -0.81 18.37 19.30
N VAL A 18 -2.04 18.07 19.71
CA VAL A 18 -2.46 16.70 19.98
C VAL A 18 -3.03 16.17 18.67
N MET A 19 -2.29 15.25 18.04
CA MET A 19 -2.82 14.48 16.93
C MET A 19 -3.92 13.59 17.48
N LEU A 20 -5.17 13.90 17.16
CA LEU A 20 -6.26 13.00 17.45
C LEU A 20 -6.06 11.77 16.55
N PRO A 21 -5.93 10.56 17.11
CA PRO A 21 -5.87 9.36 16.30
C PRO A 21 -7.15 9.31 15.47
N ILE A 22 -7.02 9.46 14.15
CA ILE A 22 -8.13 9.26 13.23
C ILE A 22 -8.29 7.75 13.15
N THR A 23 -9.16 7.21 14.00
CA THR A 23 -9.56 5.81 13.93
C THR A 23 -10.07 5.52 12.51
N SER A 24 -9.88 4.29 12.04
CA SER A 24 -10.43 3.90 10.74
C SER A 24 -11.93 4.20 10.74
N LEU A 25 -12.36 5.02 9.79
CA LEU A 25 -13.76 5.38 9.70
C LEU A 25 -14.52 4.14 9.27
N LYS A 26 -15.50 3.73 10.08
CA LYS A 26 -16.55 2.86 9.59
C LYS A 26 -17.23 3.55 8.40
N PRO A 27 -17.75 2.79 7.43
CA PRO A 27 -18.54 3.36 6.35
C PRO A 27 -19.61 4.31 6.93
N PRO A 28 -19.70 5.55 6.43
CA PRO A 28 -20.57 6.55 7.01
C PRO A 28 -22.05 6.18 6.80
N GLU A 29 -22.86 6.64 7.74
CA GLU A 29 -24.31 6.60 7.66
C GLU A 29 -24.85 8.01 7.45
N ARG A 30 -25.94 8.14 6.69
CA ARG A 30 -26.63 9.40 6.43
C ARG A 30 -28.02 9.38 7.04
N ARG A 31 -28.45 10.52 7.57
CA ARG A 31 -29.81 10.70 8.06
C ARG A 31 -30.70 11.25 6.95
N ILE A 32 -31.69 10.47 6.53
CA ILE A 32 -32.71 10.88 5.56
C ILE A 32 -34.07 10.72 6.23
N ASN A 33 -34.86 11.79 6.29
CA ASN A 33 -36.22 11.77 6.84
C ASN A 33 -36.33 11.09 8.21
N ASN A 34 -35.41 11.42 9.14
CA ASN A 34 -35.28 10.80 10.47
C ASN A 34 -34.89 9.31 10.51
N SER A 35 -34.68 8.66 9.37
CA SER A 35 -34.08 7.33 9.28
C SER A 35 -32.57 7.42 9.09
N ILE A 36 -31.85 6.50 9.73
CA ILE A 36 -30.42 6.30 9.50
C ILE A 36 -30.30 5.29 8.36
N CYS A 37 -29.60 5.67 7.29
CA CYS A 37 -29.38 4.83 6.12
C CYS A 37 -27.88 4.76 5.83
N PRO A 38 -27.35 3.61 5.40
CA PRO A 38 -25.96 3.54 4.97
C PRO A 38 -25.74 4.45 3.75
N VAL A 39 -24.57 5.09 3.67
CA VAL A 39 -24.18 5.88 2.49
C VAL A 39 -23.93 4.96 1.29
N PHE A 40 -23.33 3.80 1.54
CA PHE A 40 -23.04 2.80 0.52
C PHE A 40 -24.11 1.70 0.52
N PRO A 41 -24.65 1.33 -0.64
CA PRO A 41 -25.58 0.21 -0.74
C PRO A 41 -24.86 -1.10 -0.45
N ASP A 42 -25.58 -2.05 0.16
CA ASP A 42 -25.07 -3.40 0.39
C ASP A 42 -25.01 -4.16 -0.93
N HIS A 43 -23.84 -4.10 -1.57
CA HIS A 43 -23.56 -4.71 -2.85
C HIS A 43 -22.12 -5.18 -2.85
N GLN A 44 -21.87 -6.39 -3.35
CA GLN A 44 -20.58 -7.06 -3.23
C GLN A 44 -19.40 -6.25 -3.79
N ILE A 45 -19.55 -5.71 -5.01
CA ILE A 45 -18.55 -4.84 -5.65
C ILE A 45 -18.29 -3.58 -4.80
N VAL A 46 -19.35 -3.01 -4.21
CA VAL A 46 -19.25 -1.79 -3.40
C VAL A 46 -18.57 -2.09 -2.08
N ASN A 47 -18.89 -3.20 -1.43
CA ASN A 47 -18.27 -3.63 -0.18
C ASN A 47 -16.76 -3.87 -0.36
N MET A 48 -16.35 -4.54 -1.45
CA MET A 48 -14.93 -4.70 -1.78
C MET A 48 -14.22 -3.35 -1.97
N LEU A 49 -14.84 -2.40 -2.67
CA LEU A 49 -14.26 -1.06 -2.86
C LEU A 49 -14.20 -0.27 -1.56
N VAL A 50 -15.20 -0.38 -0.70
CA VAL A 50 -15.21 0.25 0.63
C VAL A 50 -14.04 -0.25 1.47
N ASP A 51 -13.77 -1.56 1.44
CA ASP A 51 -12.62 -2.17 2.12
C ASP A 51 -11.30 -1.66 1.53
N ASP A 52 -11.19 -1.57 0.20
CA ASP A 52 -10.02 -1.00 -0.51
C ASP A 52 -9.77 0.48 -0.15
N MET A 53 -10.81 1.23 0.23
CA MET A 53 -10.67 2.60 0.71
C MET A 53 -10.06 2.67 2.12
N GLY A 54 -9.96 1.56 2.85
CA GLY A 54 -9.25 1.45 4.14
C GLY A 54 -9.77 2.41 5.23
N GLY A 55 -11.06 2.76 5.17
CA GLY A 55 -11.68 3.74 6.07
C GLY A 55 -11.08 5.14 5.95
N HIS A 56 -10.50 5.52 4.81
CA HIS A 56 -10.03 6.88 4.54
C HIS A 56 -11.17 7.74 3.98
N GLY A 57 -11.54 8.80 4.71
CA GLY A 57 -12.68 9.65 4.36
C GLY A 57 -12.61 10.21 2.93
N ARG A 58 -11.43 10.69 2.48
CA ARG A 58 -11.25 11.22 1.11
C ARG A 58 -11.43 10.18 0.02
N ALA A 59 -11.02 8.94 0.29
CA ALA A 59 -11.18 7.83 -0.62
C ALA A 59 -12.66 7.42 -0.69
N LEU A 60 -13.33 7.31 0.46
CA LEU A 60 -14.78 7.03 0.55
C LEU A 60 -15.64 8.13 -0.11
N GLU A 61 -15.31 9.40 0.06
CA GLU A 61 -15.98 10.52 -0.63
C GLU A 61 -15.89 10.39 -2.16
N THR A 62 -14.76 9.88 -2.67
CA THR A 62 -14.55 9.70 -4.10
C THR A 62 -15.31 8.48 -4.62
N LEU A 63 -15.36 7.39 -3.85
CA LEU A 63 -16.21 6.24 -4.13
C LEU A 63 -17.69 6.64 -4.20
N GLU A 64 -18.19 7.42 -3.22
CA GLU A 64 -19.58 7.89 -3.20
C GLU A 64 -19.92 8.68 -4.48
N LYS A 65 -19.01 9.57 -4.91
CA LYS A 65 -19.18 10.33 -6.15
C LYS A 65 -19.18 9.43 -7.39
N ALA A 66 -18.29 8.45 -7.45
CA ALA A 66 -18.18 7.53 -8.59
C ALA A 66 -19.41 6.63 -8.73
N LEU A 67 -20.09 6.32 -7.62
CA LEU A 67 -21.33 5.53 -7.59
C LEU A 67 -22.58 6.33 -8.02
N LYS A 68 -22.52 7.66 -8.09
CA LYS A 68 -23.70 8.47 -8.47
C LYS A 68 -24.15 8.12 -9.88
N ASN A 69 -25.44 7.78 -10.00
CA ASN A 69 -26.11 7.45 -11.26
C ASN A 69 -25.55 6.21 -11.98
N LYS A 70 -24.86 5.32 -11.28
CA LYS A 70 -24.43 4.02 -11.82
C LYS A 70 -25.50 2.97 -11.52
N ASP A 71 -25.76 2.10 -12.50
CA ASP A 71 -26.55 0.90 -12.31
C ASP A 71 -25.64 -0.21 -11.77
N LEU A 72 -25.86 -0.62 -10.53
CA LEU A 72 -25.00 -1.58 -9.83
C LEU A 72 -25.12 -3.00 -10.40
N ASP A 73 -26.26 -3.34 -10.99
CA ASP A 73 -26.51 -4.67 -11.55
C ASP A 73 -25.70 -4.91 -12.83
N HIS A 74 -25.29 -3.85 -13.51
CA HIS A 74 -24.50 -3.88 -14.75
C HIS A 74 -23.13 -3.22 -14.60
N VAL A 75 -22.70 -2.88 -13.38
CA VAL A 75 -21.44 -2.16 -13.17
C VAL A 75 -20.25 -3.10 -13.24
N ASN A 76 -19.28 -2.77 -14.09
CA ASN A 76 -18.00 -3.44 -14.08
C ASN A 76 -17.09 -2.85 -12.98
N PHE A 77 -16.57 -3.71 -12.10
CA PHE A 77 -15.65 -3.30 -11.03
C PHE A 77 -14.43 -2.52 -11.54
N MET A 78 -13.84 -2.94 -12.66
CA MET A 78 -12.65 -2.30 -13.21
C MET A 78 -12.95 -0.90 -13.73
N ASP A 79 -14.13 -0.71 -14.33
CA ASP A 79 -14.55 0.61 -14.77
C ASP A 79 -14.75 1.54 -13.57
N LEU A 80 -15.43 1.06 -12.53
CA LEU A 80 -15.64 1.83 -11.31
C LEU A 80 -14.32 2.15 -10.58
N SER A 81 -13.40 1.18 -10.50
CA SER A 81 -12.08 1.37 -9.90
C SER A 81 -11.24 2.36 -10.68
N ASN A 82 -11.28 2.31 -12.01
CA ASN A 82 -10.60 3.27 -12.87
C ASN A 82 -11.21 4.68 -12.76
N ASP A 83 -12.53 4.79 -12.65
CA ASP A 83 -13.21 6.07 -12.40
C ASP A 83 -12.74 6.69 -11.08
N ILE A 84 -12.69 5.91 -9.99
CA ILE A 84 -12.20 6.36 -8.68
C ILE A 84 -10.72 6.77 -8.78
N ARG A 85 -9.90 5.92 -9.42
CA ARG A 85 -8.47 6.15 -9.62
C ARG A 85 -8.22 7.46 -10.37
N TYR A 86 -8.97 7.68 -11.45
CA TYR A 86 -8.88 8.89 -12.26
C TYR A 86 -9.28 10.12 -11.43
N GLN A 87 -10.43 10.09 -10.75
CA GLN A 87 -10.91 11.22 -9.95
C GLN A 87 -9.95 11.58 -8.81
N LEU A 88 -9.45 10.59 -8.06
CA LEU A 88 -8.44 10.80 -7.01
C LEU A 88 -7.13 11.33 -7.60
N GLY A 89 -6.66 10.75 -8.69
CA GLY A 89 -5.43 11.17 -9.36
C GLY A 89 -5.49 12.62 -9.85
N GLN A 90 -6.62 13.05 -10.40
CA GLN A 90 -6.82 14.46 -10.80
C GLN A 90 -6.87 15.40 -9.59
N THR A 91 -7.65 15.04 -8.57
CA THR A 91 -7.83 15.86 -7.36
C THR A 91 -6.52 16.08 -6.61
N TYR A 92 -5.67 15.06 -6.56
CA TYR A 92 -4.41 15.06 -5.81
C TYR A 92 -3.17 15.02 -6.71
N SER A 93 -3.30 15.48 -7.95
CA SER A 93 -2.23 15.49 -8.97
C SER A 93 -0.95 16.18 -8.49
N HIS A 94 -1.08 17.32 -7.81
CA HIS A 94 0.03 18.07 -7.23
C HIS A 94 0.87 17.26 -6.21
N TRP A 95 0.29 16.24 -5.58
CA TRP A 95 1.04 15.31 -4.73
C TRP A 95 1.78 14.28 -5.54
N THR A 96 1.10 13.64 -6.49
CA THR A 96 1.71 12.62 -7.36
C THR A 96 2.91 13.16 -8.16
N GLN A 97 2.93 14.46 -8.46
CA GLN A 97 4.03 15.16 -9.13
C GLN A 97 5.28 15.38 -8.24
N ARG A 98 5.18 15.25 -6.91
CA ARG A 98 6.33 15.31 -5.98
C ARG A 98 7.08 13.97 -5.95
N SER A 99 7.57 13.56 -7.11
CA SER A 99 7.99 12.18 -7.40
C SER A 99 9.01 11.59 -6.41
N LYS A 100 10.00 12.37 -5.94
CA LYS A 100 11.05 11.85 -5.03
C LYS A 100 10.54 11.51 -3.63
N GLY A 101 9.82 12.43 -2.97
CA GLY A 101 9.31 12.20 -1.61
C GLY A 101 8.20 11.15 -1.56
N VAL A 102 7.35 11.14 -2.58
CA VAL A 102 6.25 10.18 -2.70
C VAL A 102 6.77 8.75 -2.94
N LYS A 103 7.87 8.60 -3.69
CA LYS A 103 8.53 7.30 -3.86
C LYS A 103 9.02 6.74 -2.53
N GLN A 104 9.72 7.54 -1.71
CA GLN A 104 10.22 7.08 -0.42
C GLN A 104 9.08 6.69 0.53
N LEU A 105 8.04 7.52 0.58
CA LEU A 105 6.82 7.26 1.33
C LEU A 105 6.14 5.94 0.93
N LEU A 106 6.01 5.70 -0.37
CA LEU A 106 5.43 4.47 -0.92
C LEU A 106 6.21 3.23 -0.44
N ARG A 107 7.54 3.30 -0.44
CA ARG A 107 8.38 2.20 0.03
C ARG A 107 8.17 1.92 1.51
N ILE A 108 8.15 2.96 2.35
CA ILE A 108 7.89 2.86 3.80
C ILE A 108 6.57 2.14 4.08
N ILE A 109 5.50 2.53 3.36
CA ILE A 109 4.16 1.93 3.51
C ILE A 109 4.20 0.45 3.08
N LEU A 110 4.71 0.16 1.88
CA LEU A 110 4.74 -1.20 1.31
C LEU A 110 5.57 -2.20 2.14
N THR A 111 6.60 -1.71 2.81
CA THR A 111 7.45 -2.56 3.65
C THR A 111 7.07 -2.52 5.12
N HIS A 112 6.00 -1.79 5.47
CA HIS A 112 5.50 -1.63 6.82
C HIS A 112 6.61 -1.21 7.80
N GLN A 113 7.39 -0.21 7.40
CA GLN A 113 8.54 0.26 8.16
C GLN A 113 8.09 1.15 9.34
N LEU A 114 8.75 0.97 10.49
CA LEU A 114 8.56 1.82 11.66
C LEU A 114 9.07 3.24 11.37
N VAL A 115 8.22 4.24 11.62
CA VAL A 115 8.53 5.66 11.49
C VAL A 115 8.27 6.41 12.78
N TYR A 116 8.96 7.53 12.98
CA TYR A 116 8.79 8.41 14.13
C TYR A 116 8.22 9.76 13.68
N LYS A 117 7.24 10.31 14.43
CA LYS A 117 6.53 11.55 14.10
C LYS A 117 7.47 12.74 13.83
N ASP A 118 8.55 12.83 14.58
CA ASP A 118 9.50 13.96 14.51
C ASP A 118 10.67 13.70 13.56
N GLN A 119 10.77 12.50 12.97
CA GLN A 119 11.82 12.18 12.01
C GLN A 119 11.39 12.53 10.59
N THR A 120 12.31 13.10 9.83
CA THR A 120 12.08 13.38 8.41
C THR A 120 12.10 12.08 7.62
N ILE A 121 11.09 11.89 6.77
CA ILE A 121 11.02 10.77 5.83
C ILE A 121 11.82 11.09 4.58
N PHE A 122 11.70 12.33 4.10
CA PHE A 122 12.34 12.80 2.88
C PHE A 122 12.52 14.31 2.94
N ASP A 123 13.72 14.80 2.63
CA ASP A 123 14.12 16.19 2.82
C ASP A 123 13.70 16.70 4.21
N ASN A 124 12.78 17.66 4.25
CA ASN A 124 12.26 18.27 5.48
C ASN A 124 10.81 17.85 5.80
N TYR A 125 10.29 16.82 5.12
CA TYR A 125 8.91 16.34 5.32
C TYR A 125 8.86 15.25 6.39
N THR A 126 7.97 15.45 7.37
CA THR A 126 7.70 14.48 8.44
C THR A 126 6.48 13.62 8.10
N PRO A 127 6.24 12.50 8.83
CA PRO A 127 4.98 11.77 8.73
C PRO A 127 3.73 12.66 8.82
N GLU A 128 3.77 13.71 9.65
CA GLU A 128 2.66 14.65 9.80
C GLU A 128 2.32 15.33 8.47
N ASP A 129 3.32 15.79 7.71
CA ASP A 129 3.08 16.47 6.45
C ASP A 129 2.36 15.59 5.42
N PHE A 130 2.64 14.29 5.40
CA PHE A 130 1.99 13.32 4.52
C PHE A 130 0.56 12.99 4.95
N THR A 131 0.31 12.93 6.26
CA THR A 131 -1.02 12.59 6.81
C THR A 131 -2.05 13.70 6.65
N ARG A 132 -1.62 14.97 6.49
CA ARG A 132 -2.50 16.13 6.27
C ARG A 132 -3.46 15.98 5.09
N LEU A 133 -3.17 15.10 4.14
CA LEU A 133 -4.04 14.84 3.00
C LEU A 133 -5.29 14.01 3.33
N GLY A 134 -5.26 13.24 4.42
CA GLY A 134 -6.29 12.26 4.74
C GLY A 134 -6.27 11.00 3.88
N LEU A 135 -5.36 10.90 2.90
CA LEU A 135 -5.10 9.69 2.10
C LEU A 135 -3.97 8.82 2.69
N ILE A 136 -3.30 9.32 3.72
CA ILE A 136 -2.27 8.60 4.47
C ILE A 136 -2.60 8.75 5.95
N LYS A 137 -2.47 7.66 6.68
CA LYS A 137 -2.69 7.61 8.12
C LYS A 137 -1.38 7.23 8.80
N PHE A 138 -1.25 7.72 10.03
CA PHE A 138 -0.24 7.26 10.96
C PHE A 138 -0.92 6.39 12.01
N GLU A 139 -0.47 5.14 12.11
CA GLU A 139 -0.97 4.13 13.03
C GLU A 139 0.05 3.97 14.17
N PRO A 140 -0.22 4.48 15.38
CA PRO A 140 0.73 4.39 16.49
C PRO A 140 0.95 2.92 16.90
N CYS A 141 2.17 2.58 17.30
CA CYS A 141 2.49 1.23 17.79
C CYS A 141 1.66 0.84 19.01
N ASP A 142 1.37 1.80 19.88
CA ASP A 142 0.44 1.64 20.99
C ASP A 142 -0.76 2.56 20.77
N VAL A 143 -1.91 1.96 20.44
CA VAL A 143 -3.16 2.66 20.16
C VAL A 143 -3.72 3.36 21.41
N ASN A 144 -3.34 2.90 22.60
CA ASN A 144 -3.76 3.49 23.86
C ASN A 144 -2.87 4.66 24.30
N ASP A 145 -1.69 4.80 23.69
CA ASP A 145 -0.77 5.90 23.96
C ASP A 145 -0.84 6.99 22.88
N VAL A 146 -1.60 8.04 23.18
CA VAL A 146 -1.73 9.22 22.30
C VAL A 146 -0.39 9.93 22.10
N SER A 147 0.55 9.77 23.02
CA SER A 147 1.91 10.31 22.93
C SER A 147 2.90 9.41 22.20
N CYS A 148 2.47 8.24 21.73
CA CYS A 148 3.32 7.31 21.00
C CYS A 148 3.94 8.01 19.80
N ALA A 149 5.26 8.18 19.85
CA ALA A 149 6.02 8.90 18.83
C ALA A 149 6.33 8.02 17.62
N SER A 150 6.20 6.69 17.76
CA SER A 150 6.49 5.71 16.72
C SER A 150 5.25 5.02 16.19
N GLY A 151 5.23 4.68 14.91
CA GLY A 151 4.10 4.03 14.28
C GLY A 151 4.38 3.66 12.83
N TYR A 152 3.31 3.32 12.12
CA TYR A 152 3.34 2.90 10.73
C TYR A 152 2.52 3.85 9.87
N LEU A 153 2.85 3.90 8.59
CA LEU A 153 2.05 4.61 7.62
C LEU A 153 1.19 3.64 6.82
N SER A 154 -0.07 3.98 6.65
CA SER A 154 -1.03 3.23 5.83
C SER A 154 -1.75 4.17 4.86
N CYS A 155 -2.24 3.61 3.76
CA CYS A 155 -3.01 4.34 2.77
C CYS A 155 -4.04 3.42 2.09
N PRO A 156 -5.08 3.97 1.45
CA PRO A 156 -6.02 3.19 0.65
C PRO A 156 -5.29 2.40 -0.45
N TYR A 157 -5.81 1.22 -0.78
CA TYR A 157 -5.26 0.41 -1.88
C TYR A 157 -5.28 1.17 -3.21
N VAL A 158 -6.38 1.90 -3.49
CA VAL A 158 -6.48 2.73 -4.70
C VAL A 158 -5.42 3.84 -4.75
N TRP A 159 -5.02 4.37 -3.58
CA TRP A 159 -3.99 5.40 -3.52
C TRP A 159 -2.60 4.82 -3.76
N LEU A 160 -2.34 3.63 -3.20
CA LEU A 160 -1.14 2.85 -3.49
C LEU A 160 -0.98 2.63 -5.00
N TRP A 161 -2.07 2.25 -5.67
CA TRP A 161 -2.09 2.05 -7.12
C TRP A 161 -1.72 3.34 -7.89
N ILE A 162 -2.36 4.47 -7.58
CA ILE A 162 -2.09 5.78 -8.21
C ILE A 162 -0.62 6.16 -8.06
N VAL A 163 -0.12 6.07 -6.83
CA VAL A 163 1.22 6.53 -6.48
C VAL A 163 2.32 5.62 -7.06
N ALA A 164 2.09 4.32 -7.12
CA ALA A 164 3.00 3.39 -7.78
C ALA A 164 3.21 3.73 -9.27
N HIS A 165 2.13 4.09 -9.97
CA HIS A 165 2.20 4.47 -11.39
C HIS A 165 2.81 5.86 -11.59
N SER A 166 2.59 6.80 -10.67
CA SER A 166 3.11 8.16 -10.79
C SER A 166 4.59 8.31 -10.45
N THR A 167 5.13 7.43 -9.62
CA THR A 167 6.52 7.53 -9.12
C THR A 167 7.58 6.99 -10.09
N ASN A 168 7.16 6.30 -11.17
CA ASN A 168 8.05 5.61 -12.11
C ASN A 168 9.11 4.75 -11.40
N ASP A 169 8.77 4.17 -10.25
CA ASP A 169 9.67 3.26 -9.52
C ASP A 169 9.83 1.98 -10.34
N GLU A 170 11.07 1.58 -10.64
CA GLU A 170 11.37 0.43 -11.48
C GLU A 170 10.71 -0.88 -11.01
N ILE A 171 10.45 -1.02 -9.72
CA ILE A 171 9.83 -2.23 -9.14
C ILE A 171 8.31 -2.15 -9.24
N LEU A 172 7.74 -0.96 -9.04
CA LEU A 172 6.31 -0.73 -8.78
C LEU A 172 5.53 -0.21 -9.99
N LYS A 173 6.21 0.39 -10.97
CA LYS A 173 5.59 1.00 -12.16
C LYS A 173 4.80 -0.02 -13.01
N ASP A 174 5.24 -1.28 -13.00
CA ASP A 174 4.65 -2.37 -13.78
C ASP A 174 3.79 -3.31 -12.90
N TRP A 175 3.47 -2.92 -11.66
CA TRP A 175 2.61 -3.74 -10.81
C TRP A 175 1.19 -3.77 -11.35
N ASN A 176 0.67 -4.98 -11.51
CA ASN A 176 -0.74 -5.19 -11.82
C ASN A 176 -1.56 -5.12 -10.53
N PHE A 177 -2.31 -4.04 -10.35
CA PHE A 177 -3.23 -3.86 -9.22
C PHE A 177 -4.65 -4.41 -9.52
N ASN A 178 -4.84 -5.15 -10.62
CA ASN A 178 -6.13 -5.73 -11.02
C ASN A 178 -6.41 -7.08 -10.33
N TYR A 179 -6.06 -7.22 -9.04
CA TYR A 179 -6.19 -8.47 -8.27
C TYR A 179 -7.64 -9.00 -8.18
N ILE A 180 -8.62 -8.13 -8.45
CA ILE A 180 -10.03 -8.45 -8.35
C ILE A 180 -10.54 -9.29 -9.53
N GLN A 181 -9.96 -9.19 -10.74
CA GLN A 181 -10.26 -10.17 -11.80
C GLN A 181 -9.97 -11.61 -11.34
N GLU A 182 -9.06 -11.74 -10.40
CA GLU A 182 -8.65 -13.01 -9.85
C GLU A 182 -9.52 -13.46 -8.68
N ARG A 183 -10.14 -12.52 -7.93
CA ARG A 183 -11.03 -12.82 -6.79
C ARG A 183 -12.52 -12.76 -7.10
N GLN A 184 -12.92 -12.25 -8.26
CA GLN A 184 -14.33 -12.20 -8.70
C GLN A 184 -15.02 -13.57 -8.69
N HIS A 185 -14.27 -14.65 -8.93
CA HIS A 185 -14.80 -16.01 -8.85
C HIS A 185 -15.16 -16.47 -7.42
N GLU A 186 -14.53 -15.90 -6.38
CA GLU A 186 -14.89 -16.16 -4.97
C GLU A 186 -16.26 -15.58 -4.65
N ALA A 187 -16.61 -14.52 -5.38
CA ALA A 187 -17.80 -13.72 -5.24
C ALA A 187 -18.96 -14.24 -6.10
N ASP A 188 -18.66 -14.68 -7.33
CA ASP A 188 -19.59 -15.28 -8.29
C ASP A 188 -18.91 -16.46 -8.98
N LEU A 189 -19.36 -17.67 -8.64
CA LEU A 189 -18.82 -18.94 -9.14
C LEU A 189 -19.02 -19.15 -10.66
N SER A 190 -19.87 -18.34 -11.31
CA SER A 190 -20.06 -18.38 -12.76
C SER A 190 -18.91 -17.70 -13.53
N ILE A 191 -18.13 -16.85 -12.84
CA ILE A 191 -16.95 -16.20 -13.38
C ILE A 191 -15.78 -17.18 -13.26
N SER A 192 -15.17 -17.53 -14.40
CA SER A 192 -13.99 -18.38 -14.38
C SER A 192 -12.85 -17.69 -13.60
N PRO A 193 -12.15 -18.39 -12.69
CA PRO A 193 -11.01 -17.82 -12.01
C PRO A 193 -9.99 -17.32 -13.03
N GLY A 194 -9.37 -16.17 -12.74
CA GLY A 194 -8.27 -15.65 -13.56
C GLY A 194 -7.21 -16.74 -13.75
N LEU A 195 -6.86 -17.04 -15.00
CA LEU A 195 -6.02 -18.19 -15.42
C LEU A 195 -4.63 -18.26 -14.74
N GLN A 196 -4.20 -17.24 -13.99
CA GLN A 196 -2.83 -17.10 -13.47
C GLN A 196 -2.74 -16.53 -12.03
N TYR A 197 -3.78 -16.60 -11.20
CA TYR A 197 -3.79 -16.00 -9.85
C TYR A 197 -2.53 -16.29 -9.03
N TRP A 198 -2.12 -17.55 -8.95
CA TRP A 198 -0.92 -17.94 -8.20
C TRP A 198 0.37 -17.31 -8.74
N GLN A 199 0.50 -17.19 -10.07
CA GLN A 199 1.69 -16.62 -10.71
C GLN A 199 1.75 -15.10 -10.48
N HIS A 200 0.61 -14.42 -10.49
CA HIS A 200 0.55 -12.99 -10.14
C HIS A 200 0.89 -12.76 -8.67
N PHE A 201 0.39 -13.61 -7.76
CA PHE A 201 0.76 -13.53 -6.35
C PHE A 201 2.25 -13.80 -6.12
N GLU A 202 2.84 -14.81 -6.75
CA GLU A 202 4.29 -15.07 -6.69
C GLU A 202 5.09 -13.87 -7.19
N SER A 203 4.73 -13.31 -8.35
CA SER A 203 5.35 -12.11 -8.91
C SER A 203 5.26 -10.92 -7.95
N PHE A 204 4.10 -10.70 -7.33
CA PHE A 204 3.89 -9.66 -6.33
C PHE A 204 4.81 -9.84 -5.12
N ILE A 205 4.86 -11.04 -4.53
CA ILE A 205 5.69 -11.34 -3.36
C ILE A 205 7.18 -11.20 -3.69
N SER A 206 7.65 -11.68 -4.85
CA SER A 206 9.04 -11.53 -5.27
C SER A 206 9.43 -10.05 -5.41
N ARG A 207 8.54 -9.22 -5.96
CA ARG A 207 8.79 -7.77 -6.08
C ARG A 207 8.80 -7.06 -4.73
N ILE A 208 7.93 -7.45 -3.79
CA ILE A 208 7.98 -6.97 -2.39
C ILE A 208 9.31 -7.35 -1.73
N ARG A 209 9.81 -8.57 -1.92
CA ARG A 209 11.11 -9.01 -1.37
C ARG A 209 12.26 -8.17 -1.93
N ILE A 210 12.26 -7.91 -3.23
CA ILE A 210 13.25 -7.05 -3.88
C ILE A 210 13.17 -5.64 -3.30
N LEU A 211 11.97 -5.08 -3.13
CA LEU A 211 11.77 -3.77 -2.52
C LEU A 211 12.38 -3.71 -1.11
N LYS A 212 12.04 -4.69 -0.26
CA LYS A 212 12.55 -4.82 1.10
C LYS A 212 14.07 -4.96 1.14
N SER A 213 14.66 -5.74 0.22
CA SER A 213 16.12 -5.88 0.15
C SER A 213 16.84 -4.55 -0.13
N LYS A 214 16.25 -3.69 -0.97
CA LYS A 214 16.82 -2.38 -1.34
C LYS A 214 16.62 -1.30 -0.27
N LEU A 215 15.82 -1.54 0.76
CA LEU A 215 15.65 -0.60 1.87
C LEU A 215 16.84 -0.59 2.83
N PHE A 216 17.43 -1.76 3.04
CA PHE A 216 18.59 -1.90 3.90
C PHE A 216 19.87 -1.76 3.06
N ALA A 217 20.95 -1.33 3.72
CA ALA A 217 22.24 -1.22 3.06
C ALA A 217 22.73 -2.60 2.58
N GLU A 218 23.45 -2.62 1.47
CA GLU A 218 24.09 -3.83 0.94
C GLU A 218 25.12 -4.36 1.95
N ASN A 219 25.12 -5.68 2.17
CA ASN A 219 25.98 -6.39 3.14
C ASN A 219 25.78 -6.00 4.62
N ALA A 220 24.68 -5.31 4.95
CA ALA A 220 24.37 -5.00 6.35
C ALA A 220 23.75 -6.21 7.07
N TRP A 221 24.13 -6.44 8.32
CA TRP A 221 23.47 -7.41 9.19
C TRP A 221 22.14 -6.86 9.69
N ILE A 222 21.04 -7.38 9.17
CA ILE A 222 19.68 -6.97 9.51
C ILE A 222 18.96 -8.06 10.31
N LEU A 223 18.06 -7.66 11.20
CA LEU A 223 17.23 -8.62 11.92
C LEU A 223 16.14 -9.15 10.97
N LEU A 224 15.92 -10.47 10.98
CA LEU A 224 14.89 -11.10 10.15
C LEU A 224 13.49 -10.58 10.49
N LYS A 225 13.24 -10.23 11.75
CA LYS A 225 11.96 -9.60 12.15
C LYS A 225 11.73 -8.23 11.52
N ASP A 226 12.79 -7.47 11.24
CA ASP A 226 12.69 -6.14 10.62
C ASP A 226 12.47 -6.29 9.12
N LEU A 227 13.10 -7.29 8.49
CA LEU A 227 12.88 -7.63 7.09
C LEU A 227 11.46 -8.16 6.86
N HIS A 228 11.00 -9.07 7.72
CA HIS A 228 9.68 -9.69 7.64
C HIS A 228 8.63 -8.98 8.49
N HIS A 229 8.88 -7.71 8.82
CA HIS A 229 7.95 -6.91 9.59
C HIS A 229 6.56 -6.88 8.92
N GLY A 230 5.51 -7.11 9.72
CA GLY A 230 4.12 -7.32 9.28
C GLY A 230 3.73 -8.78 8.99
N ALA A 231 4.65 -9.74 9.03
CA ALA A 231 4.35 -11.17 8.93
C ALA A 231 4.35 -11.85 10.31
N ASN A 232 3.51 -12.88 10.49
CA ASN A 232 3.56 -13.70 11.70
C ASN A 232 4.79 -14.62 11.64
N HIS A 233 5.72 -14.45 12.58
CA HIS A 233 6.98 -15.20 12.60
C HIS A 233 7.58 -15.32 14.01
N THR A 234 8.50 -16.26 14.18
CA THR A 234 9.23 -16.52 15.44
C THR A 234 10.74 -16.31 15.32
N PHE A 235 11.16 -15.39 14.44
CA PHE A 235 12.58 -15.17 14.12
C PHE A 235 13.45 -14.63 15.27
N ASN A 236 12.87 -14.24 16.41
CA ASN A 236 13.59 -13.72 17.58
C ASN A 236 14.66 -12.67 17.17
N ASN A 237 15.93 -12.91 17.52
CA ASN A 237 17.06 -12.04 17.20
C ASN A 237 17.91 -12.56 16.02
N ALA A 238 17.36 -13.47 15.20
CA ALA A 238 18.08 -14.00 14.05
C ALA A 238 18.40 -12.88 13.05
N LYS A 239 19.62 -12.91 12.51
CA LYS A 239 20.13 -11.90 11.58
C LYS A 239 20.48 -12.53 10.24
N ILE A 240 20.34 -11.74 9.18
CA ILE A 240 20.76 -12.08 7.83
C ILE A 240 21.66 -10.96 7.30
N CYS A 241 22.66 -11.32 6.50
CA CYS A 241 23.44 -10.35 5.74
C CYS A 241 22.62 -9.95 4.50
N ASN A 242 22.20 -8.70 4.43
CA ASN A 242 21.34 -8.20 3.35
C ASN A 242 22.07 -8.18 2.02
N GLN A 243 21.37 -8.59 0.96
CA GLN A 243 21.83 -8.47 -0.42
C GLN A 243 20.69 -7.90 -1.26
N HIS A 244 20.98 -6.91 -2.10
CA HIS A 244 20.03 -6.30 -3.01
C HIS A 244 19.66 -7.30 -4.08
N LEU A 245 18.43 -7.81 -3.98
CA LEU A 245 17.92 -8.85 -4.85
C LEU A 245 17.55 -8.29 -6.23
N GLN A 246 17.62 -9.17 -7.22
CA GLN A 246 17.18 -8.93 -8.60
C GLN A 246 16.11 -9.96 -8.98
N LEU A 247 15.12 -9.53 -9.76
CA LEU A 247 14.07 -10.40 -10.24
C LEU A 247 14.57 -11.20 -11.43
N GLU A 248 14.44 -12.52 -11.38
CA GLU A 248 14.74 -13.41 -12.50
C GLU A 248 13.60 -14.40 -12.72
N THR A 249 13.37 -14.79 -13.96
CA THR A 249 12.33 -15.74 -14.32
C THR A 249 12.96 -17.06 -14.71
N ALA A 250 12.60 -18.11 -13.98
CA ALA A 250 13.04 -19.46 -14.29
C ALA A 250 12.33 -19.95 -15.56
N ILE A 251 13.07 -20.62 -16.44
CA ILE A 251 12.52 -21.18 -17.69
C ILE A 251 11.56 -22.34 -17.38
N GLN A 252 11.76 -23.02 -16.25
CA GLN A 252 11.00 -24.18 -15.82
C GLN A 252 10.63 -24.08 -14.34
N ARG A 253 9.58 -24.78 -13.93
CA ARG A 253 9.24 -24.91 -12.52
C ARG A 253 10.29 -25.76 -11.82
N GLU A 254 10.98 -25.16 -10.87
CA GLU A 254 11.97 -25.84 -10.04
C GLU A 254 11.37 -26.26 -8.70
N SER A 255 11.76 -27.44 -8.25
CA SER A 255 11.35 -27.95 -6.94
C SER A 255 12.16 -27.25 -5.84
N THR A 256 11.47 -26.66 -4.87
CA THR A 256 12.09 -26.02 -3.69
C THR A 256 12.54 -27.03 -2.62
N THR A 257 12.17 -28.32 -2.75
CA THR A 257 12.59 -29.36 -1.80
C THR A 257 13.99 -29.88 -2.14
N THR A 258 15.00 -29.49 -1.35
CA THR A 258 16.34 -30.07 -1.42
C THR A 258 16.47 -31.28 -0.51
N LYS A 259 16.58 -32.50 -1.08
CA LYS A 259 16.96 -33.70 -0.32
C LYS A 259 18.47 -33.76 0.01
N SER A 260 19.30 -32.92 -0.63
CA SER A 260 20.77 -33.03 -0.62
C SER A 260 21.52 -31.80 -0.08
N GLY A 261 20.83 -30.82 0.52
CA GLY A 261 21.46 -29.66 1.16
C GLY A 261 22.17 -28.67 0.22
N LYS A 262 22.13 -28.87 -1.10
CA LYS A 262 22.56 -27.90 -2.12
C LYS A 262 21.43 -27.68 -3.12
N LEU A 263 20.98 -26.43 -3.27
CA LEU A 263 20.20 -26.06 -4.42
C LEU A 263 21.10 -26.10 -5.66
N SER A 264 20.65 -26.77 -6.71
CA SER A 264 21.28 -26.68 -8.03
C SER A 264 21.12 -25.27 -8.59
N LYS A 265 22.04 -24.87 -9.47
CA LYS A 265 21.85 -23.65 -10.27
C LYS A 265 20.56 -23.77 -11.06
N ILE A 266 19.77 -22.71 -11.08
CA ILE A 266 18.49 -22.64 -11.78
C ILE A 266 18.72 -22.02 -13.15
N GLN A 267 18.16 -22.61 -14.19
CA GLN A 267 18.18 -22.02 -15.52
C GLN A 267 17.10 -20.93 -15.61
N CYS A 268 17.54 -19.69 -15.73
CA CYS A 268 16.69 -18.53 -15.95
C CYS A 268 16.88 -17.97 -17.37
N ASP A 269 16.01 -17.03 -17.76
CA ASP A 269 16.03 -16.40 -19.08
C ASP A 269 17.39 -15.78 -19.46
N LYS A 270 18.11 -15.25 -18.46
CA LYS A 270 19.42 -14.60 -18.64
C LYS A 270 20.62 -15.52 -18.38
N GLY A 271 20.38 -16.80 -18.11
CA GLY A 271 21.42 -17.80 -17.88
C GLY A 271 21.24 -18.60 -16.59
N LEU A 272 22.30 -19.32 -16.20
CA LEU A 272 22.33 -20.15 -15.00
C LEU A 272 22.61 -19.33 -13.76
N ILE A 273 21.70 -19.39 -12.79
CA ILE A 273 21.71 -18.58 -11.58
C ILE A 273 21.90 -19.46 -10.35
N ASP A 274 22.71 -18.98 -9.40
CA ASP A 274 22.80 -19.56 -8.06
C ASP A 274 21.67 -18.98 -7.19
N PRO A 275 20.68 -19.79 -6.74
CA PRO A 275 19.58 -19.31 -5.91
C PRO A 275 20.02 -18.87 -4.50
N CYS A 276 21.25 -19.20 -4.07
CA CYS A 276 21.85 -18.66 -2.85
C CYS A 276 22.50 -17.27 -3.07
N GLY A 277 22.42 -16.73 -4.28
CA GLY A 277 22.94 -15.41 -4.66
C GLY A 277 21.93 -14.27 -4.52
N LYS A 278 22.12 -13.22 -5.34
CA LYS A 278 21.34 -11.97 -5.28
C LYS A 278 20.04 -12.01 -6.08
N TYR A 279 19.32 -13.13 -6.08
CA TYR A 279 18.22 -13.35 -7.01
C TYR A 279 16.94 -13.78 -6.30
N CYS A 280 15.80 -13.38 -6.87
CA CYS A 280 14.46 -13.73 -6.42
C CYS A 280 13.59 -14.14 -7.61
#